data_AF-A0A7S2RW38-F1
#
_entry.id   AF-A0A7S2RW38-F1
#
_cell.length_a   1.000
_cell.length_b   1.000
_cell.length_c   1.000
_cell.angle_alpha   90.00
_cell.angle_beta   90.00
_cell.angle_gamma   90.00
#
_symmetry.space_group_name_H-M   'P 1'
#
loop_
_entity.id
_entity.type
_entity.pdbx_description
1 polymer ?
#
loop_
_entity_poly.entity_id
_entity_poly.type
_entity_poly.pdbx_seq_one_letter_code
_entity_poly.pdbx_strand_id
1 'polypeptide(L)'
;WEQIITQVYTYIGMIRYYCSHPDGLPMWIYDELRLTQEASYKYQDEKTPVGLVEDIAEVLAVHEQLPPDRLLDGSWLLLEYDETAIKDMVDNHLIPKNSRVDLMSSTFGCASDYIDTTTTATTTTTNEQNSMNSTLPDENSTTAPSIIISTPSENSTNNDDSVSNDFSPKSTCIPNIEPHFGARYWCNDIHKDTMQQWFMASAPNLPPSSSSMHLPPKNPFIPAQFSLKPLPLDDSHHPLLHCSLKLCISVGKKKSWFPATVIKYDLTRNKILLSYEDEEKKMAYP
;
A
#
# COMPACT_ATOMS: atom_id res chain seq x y z
N TRP A 1 19.30 5.74 6.22
CA TRP A 1 18.51 6.05 5.02
C TRP A 1 19.39 6.17 3.78
N GLU A 2 20.55 6.83 3.87
CA GLU A 2 21.51 6.97 2.75
C GLU A 2 21.87 5.63 2.09
N GLN A 3 22.18 4.61 2.89
CA GLN A 3 22.50 3.27 2.40
C GLN A 3 21.36 2.65 1.57
N ILE A 4 20.10 2.86 1.97
CA ILE A 4 18.94 2.34 1.24
C ILE A 4 18.86 3.00 -0.13
N ILE A 5 19.04 4.32 -0.18
CA ILE A 5 19.00 5.08 -1.44
C ILE A 5 20.18 4.72 -2.33
N THR A 6 21.37 4.50 -1.76
CA THR A 6 22.51 3.96 -2.51
C THR A 6 22.14 2.64 -3.17
N GLN A 7 21.44 1.72 -2.48
CA GLN A 7 20.99 0.46 -3.10
C GLN A 7 19.94 0.68 -4.19
N VAL A 8 19.04 1.65 -4.04
CA VAL A 8 18.10 2.04 -5.12
C VAL A 8 18.87 2.49 -6.35
N TYR A 9 19.90 3.33 -6.19
CA TYR A 9 20.74 3.77 -7.30
C TYR A 9 21.61 2.65 -7.88
N THR A 10 22.08 1.70 -7.07
CA THR A 10 22.74 0.48 -7.56
C THR A 10 21.79 -0.35 -8.43
N TYR A 11 20.52 -0.48 -8.03
CA TYR A 11 19.52 -1.17 -8.84
C TYR A 11 19.23 -0.42 -10.15
N ILE A 12 19.16 0.91 -10.11
CA ILE A 12 19.05 1.73 -11.33
C ILE A 12 20.28 1.56 -12.23
N GLY A 13 21.48 1.48 -11.66
CA GLY A 13 22.73 1.18 -12.40
C GLY A 13 22.68 -0.17 -13.10
N MET A 14 22.14 -1.19 -12.43
CA MET A 14 21.88 -2.50 -13.03
C MET A 14 20.89 -2.42 -14.20
N ILE A 15 19.79 -1.68 -14.05
CA ILE A 15 18.83 -1.46 -15.15
C ILE A 15 19.52 -0.76 -16.33
N ARG A 16 20.30 0.31 -16.08
CA ARG A 16 21.06 1.02 -17.13
C ARG A 16 22.01 0.10 -17.87
N TYR A 17 22.64 -0.84 -17.17
CA TYR A 17 23.52 -1.83 -17.78
C TYR A 17 22.76 -2.70 -18.80
N TYR A 18 21.55 -3.16 -18.46
CA TYR A 18 20.70 -3.93 -19.37
C TYR A 18 20.17 -3.08 -20.54
N CYS A 19 19.72 -1.85 -20.29
CA CYS A 19 19.29 -0.92 -21.35
C CYS A 19 20.42 -0.51 -22.30
N SER A 20 21.68 -0.63 -21.87
CA SER A 20 22.86 -0.35 -22.70
C SER A 20 23.40 -1.60 -23.41
N HIS A 21 22.93 -2.79 -23.05
CA HIS A 21 23.32 -4.04 -23.71
C HIS A 21 22.59 -4.20 -25.05
N PRO A 22 23.21 -4.86 -26.05
CA PRO A 22 22.58 -5.09 -27.34
C PRO A 22 21.32 -5.98 -27.26
N ASP A 23 21.20 -6.78 -26.21
CA ASP A 23 20.03 -7.65 -25.96
C ASP A 23 18.90 -6.91 -25.21
N GLY A 24 19.14 -5.67 -24.75
CA GLY A 24 18.17 -4.85 -24.03
C GLY A 24 17.71 -5.43 -22.69
N LEU A 25 16.59 -4.89 -22.20
CA LEU A 25 15.86 -5.50 -21.09
C LEU A 25 15.17 -6.80 -21.54
N PRO A 26 15.15 -7.86 -20.72
CA PRO A 26 14.50 -9.10 -21.09
C PRO A 26 13.00 -8.92 -21.41
N MET A 27 12.61 -9.27 -22.64
CA MET A 27 11.24 -9.06 -23.15
C MET A 27 10.14 -9.72 -22.31
N TRP A 28 10.48 -10.82 -21.62
CA TRP A 28 9.51 -11.51 -20.76
C TRP A 28 8.95 -10.59 -19.67
N ILE A 29 9.71 -9.59 -19.19
CA ILE A 29 9.23 -8.64 -18.18
C ILE A 29 8.07 -7.81 -18.74
N TYR A 30 8.23 -7.31 -19.97
CA TYR A 30 7.16 -6.58 -20.65
C TYR A 30 5.95 -7.48 -20.92
N ASP A 31 6.17 -8.69 -21.43
CA ASP A 31 5.08 -9.64 -21.69
C ASP A 31 4.29 -9.97 -20.42
N GLU A 32 4.96 -10.12 -19.27
CA GLU A 32 4.30 -10.36 -17.99
C GLU A 32 3.43 -9.19 -17.53
N LEU A 33 3.95 -7.96 -17.63
CA LEU A 33 3.20 -6.75 -17.31
C LEU A 33 1.98 -6.62 -18.22
N ARG A 34 2.16 -6.82 -19.53
CA ARG A 34 1.06 -6.78 -20.51
C ARG A 34 0.00 -7.81 -20.18
N LEU A 35 0.36 -9.08 -20.01
CA LEU A 35 -0.59 -10.16 -19.71
C LEU A 35 -1.34 -9.92 -18.39
N THR A 36 -0.65 -9.39 -17.38
CA THR A 36 -1.27 -9.08 -16.08
C THR A 36 -2.31 -7.96 -16.21
N GLN A 37 -2.00 -6.90 -16.97
CA GLN A 37 -2.94 -5.81 -17.21
C GLN A 37 -4.10 -6.24 -18.11
N GLU A 38 -3.86 -7.02 -19.17
CA GLU A 38 -4.92 -7.58 -20.02
C GLU A 38 -5.89 -8.44 -19.22
N ALA A 39 -5.39 -9.31 -18.34
CA ALA A 39 -6.22 -10.12 -17.46
C ALA A 39 -7.01 -9.24 -16.49
N SER A 40 -6.36 -8.26 -15.85
CA SER A 40 -7.00 -7.35 -14.90
C SER A 40 -8.11 -6.54 -15.57
N TYR A 41 -7.87 -6.02 -16.77
CA TYR A 41 -8.85 -5.26 -17.54
C TYR A 41 -10.02 -6.12 -18.02
N LYS A 42 -9.74 -7.33 -18.52
CA LYS A 42 -10.76 -8.23 -19.06
C LYS A 42 -11.71 -8.78 -17.98
N TYR A 43 -11.18 -9.01 -16.78
CA TYR A 43 -11.91 -9.60 -15.65
C TYR A 43 -12.14 -8.61 -14.50
N GLN A 44 -12.06 -7.31 -14.78
CA GLN A 44 -12.38 -6.29 -13.79
C GLN A 44 -13.85 -6.42 -13.33
N ASP A 45 -14.08 -6.15 -12.05
CA ASP A 45 -15.43 -6.09 -11.50
C ASP A 45 -16.20 -4.90 -12.08
N GLU A 46 -17.53 -5.03 -12.13
CA GLU A 46 -18.40 -3.94 -12.54
C GLU A 46 -18.29 -2.78 -11.55
N LYS A 47 -17.95 -1.59 -12.06
CA LYS A 47 -17.88 -0.36 -11.28
C LYS A 47 -19.27 0.25 -11.12
N THR A 48 -19.48 0.95 -10.00
CA THR A 48 -20.68 1.76 -9.84
C THR A 48 -20.75 2.84 -10.93
N PRO A 49 -21.94 3.26 -11.37
CA PRO A 49 -22.07 4.27 -12.42
C PRO A 49 -21.34 5.59 -12.11
N VAL A 50 -21.32 6.00 -10.84
CA VAL A 50 -20.63 7.23 -10.41
C VAL A 50 -19.12 7.07 -10.56
N GLY A 51 -18.54 6.01 -10.00
CA GLY A 51 -17.09 5.77 -10.10
C GLY A 51 -16.62 5.59 -11.54
N LEU A 52 -17.44 4.93 -12.38
CA LEU A 52 -17.10 4.78 -13.81
C LEU A 52 -17.02 6.13 -14.54
N VAL A 53 -17.97 7.04 -14.29
CA VAL A 53 -17.98 8.36 -14.94
C VAL A 53 -16.82 9.22 -14.44
N GLU A 54 -16.50 9.17 -13.15
CA GLU A 54 -15.35 9.86 -12.57
C GLU A 54 -14.04 9.40 -13.22
N ASP A 55 -13.81 8.08 -13.28
CA ASP A 55 -12.61 7.50 -13.89
C ASP A 55 -12.46 7.90 -15.36
N ILE A 56 -13.55 7.81 -16.14
CA ILE A 56 -13.53 8.19 -17.57
C ILE A 56 -13.27 9.68 -17.74
N ALA A 57 -13.89 10.53 -16.90
CA ALA A 57 -13.69 11.97 -16.98
C ALA A 57 -12.25 12.38 -16.64
N GLU A 58 -11.61 11.72 -15.67
CA GLU A 58 -10.20 11.93 -15.34
C GLU A 58 -9.28 11.55 -16.50
N VAL A 59 -9.50 10.39 -17.13
CA VAL A 59 -8.74 9.95 -18.30
C VAL A 59 -8.89 10.94 -19.46
N LEU A 60 -10.10 11.43 -19.72
CA LEU A 60 -10.36 12.44 -20.76
C LEU A 60 -9.67 13.77 -20.48
N ALA A 61 -9.53 14.17 -19.21
CA ALA A 61 -8.90 15.44 -18.84
C ALA A 61 -7.37 15.42 -19.05
N VAL A 62 -6.72 14.28 -18.78
CA VAL A 62 -5.26 14.14 -18.91
C VAL A 62 -4.84 13.80 -20.34
N HIS A 63 -5.65 13.01 -21.05
CA HIS A 63 -5.30 12.46 -22.35
C HIS A 63 -6.15 13.04 -23.48
N GLU A 64 -6.04 14.34 -23.73
CA GLU A 64 -6.77 15.04 -24.82
C GLU A 64 -6.53 14.38 -26.20
N GLN A 65 -5.37 13.73 -26.39
CA GLN A 65 -4.97 13.10 -27.65
C GLN A 65 -5.34 11.61 -27.75
N LEU A 66 -6.01 11.04 -26.74
CA LEU A 66 -6.41 9.63 -26.77
C LEU A 66 -7.49 9.42 -27.84
N PRO A 67 -7.31 8.47 -28.79
CA PRO A 67 -8.36 8.14 -29.74
C PRO A 67 -9.65 7.70 -29.01
N PRO A 68 -10.85 8.06 -29.49
CA PRO A 68 -12.11 7.66 -28.87
C PRO A 68 -12.25 6.14 -28.70
N ASP A 69 -11.69 5.36 -29.62
CA ASP A 69 -11.70 3.89 -29.58
C ASP A 69 -10.87 3.32 -28.43
N ARG A 70 -9.97 4.12 -27.84
CA ARG A 70 -9.08 3.76 -26.73
C ARG A 70 -9.57 4.31 -25.39
N LEU A 71 -10.77 4.89 -25.32
CA LEU A 71 -11.27 5.57 -24.13
C LEU A 71 -11.28 4.67 -22.88
N LEU A 72 -11.65 3.40 -23.05
CA LEU A 72 -11.81 2.48 -21.92
C LEU A 72 -10.51 1.75 -21.55
N ASP A 73 -9.64 1.49 -22.53
CA ASP A 73 -8.50 0.59 -22.38
C ASP A 73 -7.13 1.28 -22.58
N GLY A 74 -7.12 2.53 -23.07
CA GLY A 74 -5.91 3.27 -23.40
C GLY A 74 -5.03 3.61 -22.20
N SER A 75 -5.63 3.92 -21.05
CA SER A 75 -4.89 4.14 -19.80
C SER A 75 -4.54 2.85 -19.06
N TRP A 76 -5.10 1.72 -19.47
CA TRP A 76 -5.02 0.45 -18.74
C TRP A 76 -4.13 -0.61 -19.40
N LEU A 77 -4.00 -0.61 -20.73
CA LEU A 77 -3.28 -1.64 -21.47
C LEU A 77 -1.92 -1.14 -21.98
N LEU A 78 -0.89 -1.98 -21.83
CA LEU A 78 0.38 -1.83 -22.55
C LEU A 78 0.25 -2.35 -23.98
N LEU A 79 0.36 -1.44 -24.95
CA LEU A 79 0.20 -1.77 -26.38
C LEU A 79 1.53 -2.04 -27.07
N GLU A 80 2.46 -1.10 -26.93
CA GLU A 80 3.73 -1.10 -27.66
C GLU A 80 4.90 -1.11 -26.66
N TYR A 81 5.93 -1.87 -27.00
CA TYR A 81 7.18 -1.86 -26.26
C TYR A 81 8.16 -0.90 -26.94
N ASP A 82 8.44 0.22 -26.28
CA ASP A 82 9.41 1.22 -26.74
C ASP A 82 10.65 1.21 -25.83
N GLU A 83 11.71 0.55 -26.30
CA GLU A 83 13.00 0.50 -25.61
C GLU A 83 13.67 1.88 -25.50
N THR A 84 13.46 2.75 -26.48
CA THR A 84 14.10 4.07 -26.51
C THR A 84 13.51 4.98 -25.44
N ALA A 85 12.18 4.94 -25.25
CA ALA A 85 11.51 5.66 -24.18
C ALA A 85 11.95 5.16 -22.79
N ILE A 86 12.13 3.85 -22.61
CA ILE A 86 12.62 3.29 -21.34
C ILE A 86 14.04 3.78 -21.06
N LYS A 87 14.91 3.72 -22.07
CA LYS A 87 16.29 4.21 -21.94
C LYS A 87 16.34 5.69 -21.61
N ASP A 88 15.53 6.51 -22.29
CA ASP A 88 15.41 7.94 -22.03
C ASP A 88 14.96 8.23 -20.59
N MET A 89 13.93 7.52 -20.11
CA MET A 89 13.45 7.62 -18.73
C MET A 89 14.55 7.31 -17.70
N VAL A 90 15.28 6.21 -17.90
CA VAL A 90 16.31 5.79 -16.94
C VAL A 90 17.55 6.69 -16.99
N ASP A 91 17.96 7.14 -18.17
CA ASP A 91 19.18 7.94 -18.34
C ASP A 91 18.97 9.42 -17.98
N ASN A 92 17.83 10.02 -18.37
CA ASN A 92 17.60 11.46 -18.25
C ASN A 92 16.77 11.85 -17.01
N HIS A 93 15.85 10.99 -16.56
CA HIS A 93 14.93 11.33 -15.47
C HIS A 93 15.30 10.69 -14.13
N LEU A 94 15.78 9.43 -14.12
CA LEU A 94 16.16 8.71 -12.89
C LEU A 94 17.61 8.98 -12.45
N ILE A 95 18.00 10.25 -12.39
CA ILE A 95 19.35 10.71 -12.01
C ILE A 95 19.35 11.17 -10.55
N PRO A 96 20.41 10.90 -9.76
CA PRO A 96 20.53 11.43 -8.39
C PRO A 96 20.31 12.94 -8.25
N LYS A 97 20.76 13.72 -9.24
CA LYS A 97 20.55 15.18 -9.28
C LYS A 97 19.08 15.60 -9.36
N ASN A 98 18.23 14.76 -9.94
CA ASN A 98 16.79 15.01 -10.07
C ASN A 98 15.98 14.41 -8.90
N SER A 99 16.67 13.94 -7.85
CA SER A 99 16.02 13.28 -6.72
C SER A 99 15.57 14.24 -5.64
N ARG A 100 14.48 13.87 -4.98
CA ARG A 100 14.01 14.46 -3.72
C ARG A 100 13.79 13.32 -2.74
N VAL A 101 14.32 13.48 -1.54
CA VAL A 101 14.24 12.46 -0.48
C VAL A 101 13.43 13.03 0.67
N ASP A 102 12.25 12.46 0.87
CA ASP A 102 11.39 12.80 2.00
C ASP A 102 11.56 11.74 3.10
N LEU A 103 12.08 12.16 4.26
CA LEU A 103 12.26 11.30 5.42
C LEU A 103 11.14 11.59 6.44
N MET A 104 10.34 10.57 6.74
CA MET A 104 9.25 10.67 7.72
C MET A 104 9.55 9.74 8.90
N SER A 105 9.57 10.30 10.11
CA SER A 105 9.60 9.50 11.35
C SER A 105 9.08 10.34 12.51
N SER A 106 8.43 9.67 13.47
CA SER A 106 7.95 10.26 14.71
C SER A 106 9.08 10.81 15.59
N THR A 107 10.32 10.37 15.37
CA THR A 107 11.52 10.92 16.03
C THR A 107 11.82 12.36 15.61
N PHE A 108 11.37 12.78 14.42
CA PHE A 108 11.54 14.14 13.91
C PHE A 108 10.30 15.01 14.22
N GLY A 109 9.18 14.45 14.69
CA GLY A 109 8.00 15.23 15.06
C GLY A 109 6.87 14.41 15.72
N CYS A 110 6.28 15.01 16.77
CA CYS A 110 4.99 14.65 17.42
C CYS A 110 4.94 13.78 18.69
N ALA A 111 6.04 13.32 19.31
CA ALA A 111 5.90 12.58 20.57
C ALA A 111 5.84 13.44 21.85
N SER A 112 6.26 14.71 21.83
CA SER A 112 6.45 15.52 23.05
C SER A 112 5.46 16.66 23.27
N ASP A 113 4.65 17.01 22.28
CA ASP A 113 3.87 18.27 22.31
C ASP A 113 2.37 18.05 22.60
N TYR A 114 1.97 16.81 22.92
CA TYR A 114 0.62 16.56 23.43
C TYR A 114 0.56 16.97 24.91
N ILE A 115 0.49 18.29 25.14
CA ILE A 115 0.17 18.82 26.46
C ILE A 115 -1.34 18.66 26.63
N ASP A 116 -1.73 17.61 27.33
CA ASP A 116 -3.09 17.44 27.81
C ASP A 116 -3.42 18.64 28.70
N THR A 117 -4.19 19.60 28.19
CA THR A 117 -4.46 20.88 28.87
C THR A 117 -5.51 20.73 29.97
N THR A 118 -5.71 19.51 30.45
CA THR A 118 -6.67 19.17 31.47
C THR A 118 -5.92 18.81 32.75
N THR A 119 -5.94 19.73 33.71
CA THR A 119 -5.69 19.54 35.15
C THR A 119 -4.29 19.90 35.68
N THR A 120 -4.07 21.19 35.99
CA THR A 120 -3.54 21.55 37.34
C THR A 120 -3.91 22.99 37.69
N ALA A 121 -5.18 23.21 38.06
CA ALA A 121 -5.50 24.33 38.94
C ALA A 121 -5.10 23.93 40.37
N THR A 122 -4.09 24.63 40.87
CA THR A 122 -3.79 24.98 42.27
C THR A 122 -4.47 24.14 43.36
N THR A 123 -3.69 23.46 44.21
CA THR A 123 -4.12 23.21 45.59
C THR A 123 -2.95 23.21 46.56
N THR A 124 -2.77 24.36 47.19
CA THR A 124 -2.11 24.52 48.48
C THR A 124 -2.93 23.78 49.52
N THR A 125 -2.33 22.85 50.25
CA THR A 125 -2.97 22.04 51.29
C THR A 125 -3.15 22.84 52.57
N THR A 126 -4.37 22.94 53.10
CA THR A 126 -4.60 22.83 54.55
C THR A 126 -6.03 22.36 54.86
N ASN A 127 -6.07 21.35 55.72
CA ASN A 127 -7.19 20.59 56.27
C ASN A 127 -8.44 21.38 56.68
N GLU A 128 -9.63 20.79 56.53
CA GLU A 128 -10.48 20.38 57.67
C GLU A 128 -11.74 19.59 57.25
N GLN A 129 -12.32 18.92 58.24
CA GLN A 129 -13.25 17.78 58.21
C GLN A 129 -14.68 18.12 57.76
N ASN A 130 -15.39 17.18 57.09
CA ASN A 130 -16.63 16.53 57.59
C ASN A 130 -17.50 15.84 56.52
N SER A 131 -17.85 14.59 56.82
CA SER A 131 -19.19 13.97 56.77
C SER A 131 -19.97 13.66 55.45
N MET A 132 -20.31 12.35 55.36
CA MET A 132 -21.51 11.70 54.78
C MET A 132 -21.63 11.34 53.27
N ASN A 133 -21.55 10.01 53.04
CA ASN A 133 -22.42 9.10 52.25
C ASN A 133 -22.86 9.43 50.80
N SER A 134 -22.43 8.59 49.83
CA SER A 134 -23.25 7.63 49.02
C SER A 134 -22.38 7.06 47.86
N THR A 135 -22.09 5.74 47.77
CA THR A 135 -22.84 4.65 47.05
C THR A 135 -22.84 4.92 45.52
N LEU A 136 -22.05 4.31 44.61
CA LEU A 136 -21.82 2.89 44.20
C LEU A 136 -20.59 2.79 43.24
N PRO A 137 -20.12 1.57 42.85
CA PRO A 137 -18.77 1.30 42.30
C PRO A 137 -18.74 1.00 40.79
N ASP A 138 -17.58 1.22 40.15
CA ASP A 138 -17.12 0.53 38.91
C ASP A 138 -15.58 0.45 39.01
N GLU A 139 -15.01 -0.69 39.39
CA GLU A 139 -14.60 -1.85 38.57
C GLU A 139 -13.33 -1.63 37.71
N ASN A 140 -12.22 -2.13 38.29
CA ASN A 140 -11.17 -2.96 37.68
C ASN A 140 -10.35 -2.42 36.49
N SER A 141 -9.34 -1.63 36.87
CA SER A 141 -8.00 -1.61 36.26
C SER A 141 -7.43 -3.03 36.07
N THR A 142 -7.17 -3.44 34.82
CA THR A 142 -6.26 -4.55 34.51
C THR A 142 -5.03 -4.02 33.78
N THR A 143 -3.92 -4.07 34.49
CA THR A 143 -2.56 -3.72 34.08
C THR A 143 -2.02 -4.72 33.05
N ALA A 144 -1.43 -4.25 31.95
CA ALA A 144 -0.58 -5.04 31.07
C ALA A 144 0.87 -4.50 31.11
N PRO A 145 1.90 -5.37 31.05
CA PRO A 145 3.24 -5.04 31.52
C PRO A 145 4.08 -4.31 30.47
N SER A 146 4.79 -3.27 30.90
CA SER A 146 5.81 -2.57 30.13
C SER A 146 7.09 -3.40 30.03
N ILE A 147 7.52 -3.71 28.81
CA ILE A 147 8.83 -4.33 28.54
C ILE A 147 9.90 -3.24 28.69
N ILE A 148 10.74 -3.38 29.72
CA ILE A 148 11.92 -2.55 29.95
C ILE A 148 13.03 -3.07 29.01
N ILE A 149 13.39 -2.28 28.00
CA ILE A 149 14.61 -2.51 27.21
C ILE A 149 15.74 -1.76 27.90
N SER A 150 16.65 -2.52 28.50
CA SER A 150 17.87 -2.01 29.13
C SER A 150 18.82 -1.44 28.07
N THR A 151 19.20 -0.17 28.20
CA THR A 151 20.30 0.45 27.45
C THR A 151 21.65 -0.02 28.00
N PRO A 152 22.65 -0.39 27.16
CA PRO A 152 24.01 -0.56 27.63
C PRO A 152 24.69 0.80 27.83
N SER A 153 25.48 0.88 28.90
CA SER A 153 26.25 2.04 29.33
C SER A 153 27.30 2.51 28.32
N GLU A 154 27.45 3.83 28.23
CA GLU A 154 28.61 4.52 27.68
C GLU A 154 29.89 4.13 28.45
N ASN A 155 30.91 3.66 27.72
CA ASN A 155 32.31 4.08 27.86
C ASN A 155 33.25 3.20 27.01
N SER A 156 33.74 3.75 25.91
CA SER A 156 35.16 3.65 25.53
C SER A 156 35.46 4.56 24.34
N THR A 157 36.22 5.62 24.62
CA THR A 157 37.06 6.39 23.72
C THR A 157 37.72 5.54 22.64
N ASN A 158 37.55 5.92 21.37
CA ASN A 158 38.58 5.84 20.33
C ASN A 158 38.27 6.86 19.22
N ASN A 159 39.28 7.68 18.92
CA ASN A 159 39.31 8.63 17.83
C ASN A 159 39.19 7.90 16.49
N ASP A 160 38.18 8.25 15.69
CA ASP A 160 38.18 8.01 14.26
C ASP A 160 37.40 9.14 13.58
N ASP A 161 38.10 9.97 12.79
CA ASP A 161 37.57 11.10 12.02
C ASP A 161 36.75 10.59 10.80
N SER A 162 35.70 9.82 11.07
CA SER A 162 34.62 9.59 10.10
C SER A 162 33.39 10.32 10.60
N VAL A 163 33.24 11.56 10.15
CA VAL A 163 32.02 12.35 10.38
C VAL A 163 30.88 11.65 9.65
N SER A 164 30.20 10.73 10.33
CA SER A 164 28.86 10.31 9.91
C SER A 164 27.94 11.52 10.07
N ASN A 165 27.70 12.21 8.97
CA ASN A 165 26.74 13.31 8.88
C ASN A 165 25.31 12.76 8.91
N ASP A 166 24.98 12.09 10.01
CA ASP A 166 23.64 11.60 10.26
C ASP A 166 22.73 12.81 10.43
N PHE A 167 21.71 12.92 9.58
CA PHE A 167 20.69 13.96 9.65
C PHE A 167 20.08 13.95 11.06
N SER A 168 20.57 14.85 11.91
CA SER A 168 20.18 14.94 13.31
C SER A 168 19.31 16.18 13.49
N PRO A 169 18.00 16.06 13.79
CA PRO A 169 17.13 17.21 14.05
C PRO A 169 17.58 18.02 15.27
N LYS A 170 18.51 17.47 16.07
CA LYS A 170 19.12 18.15 17.21
C LYS A 170 20.21 19.14 16.80
N SER A 171 20.78 19.04 15.59
CA SER A 171 21.84 19.94 15.11
C SER A 171 21.33 21.06 14.20
N THR A 172 20.08 20.99 13.73
CA THR A 172 19.47 22.00 12.84
C THR A 172 18.33 22.76 13.52
N CYS A 173 18.40 24.08 13.39
CA CYS A 173 17.44 25.06 13.91
C CYS A 173 16.00 24.80 13.45
N ILE A 174 15.06 25.31 14.25
CA ILE A 174 13.64 25.65 14.02
C ILE A 174 12.98 25.00 12.78
N PRO A 175 11.93 24.15 12.95
CA PRO A 175 11.20 23.57 11.82
C PRO A 175 10.50 24.64 10.99
N ASN A 176 10.41 24.41 9.69
CA ASN A 176 9.42 25.07 8.85
C ASN A 176 8.04 24.52 9.20
N ILE A 177 7.01 25.37 9.06
CA ILE A 177 5.62 25.01 9.34
C ILE A 177 4.86 25.19 8.03
N GLU A 178 4.30 24.11 7.52
CA GLU A 178 3.41 24.14 6.37
C GLU A 178 2.14 24.96 6.71
N PRO A 179 1.72 25.90 5.86
CA PRO A 179 0.72 26.92 6.22
C PRO A 179 -0.71 26.39 6.43
N HIS A 180 -1.12 25.29 5.79
CA HIS A 180 -2.50 24.84 5.82
C HIS A 180 -2.80 23.83 6.93
N PHE A 181 -1.87 22.92 7.20
CA PHE A 181 -2.00 21.80 8.13
C PHE A 181 -1.08 21.94 9.33
N GLY A 182 -0.16 22.92 9.33
CA GLY A 182 0.79 23.12 10.42
C GLY A 182 1.87 22.03 10.50
N ALA A 183 2.04 21.25 9.43
CA ALA A 183 3.01 20.16 9.40
C ALA A 183 4.42 20.72 9.54
N ARG A 184 5.16 20.22 10.54
CA ARG A 184 6.54 20.62 10.78
C ARG A 184 7.48 19.82 9.88
N TYR A 185 8.38 20.50 9.19
CA TYR A 185 9.35 19.86 8.32
C TYR A 185 10.68 20.62 8.30
N TRP A 186 11.73 19.90 7.89
CA TRP A 186 13.06 20.44 7.68
C TRP A 186 13.44 20.20 6.22
N CYS A 187 14.15 21.16 5.64
CA CYS A 187 14.63 21.08 4.28
C CYS A 187 16.13 21.37 4.29
N ASN A 188 16.89 20.42 3.76
CA ASN A 188 18.34 20.49 3.71
C ASN A 188 18.81 19.98 2.36
N ASP A 189 19.86 20.61 1.83
CA ASP A 189 20.54 20.10 0.66
C ASP A 189 21.22 18.77 0.98
N ILE A 190 21.14 17.83 0.04
CA ILE A 190 21.86 16.56 0.13
C ILE A 190 23.36 16.85 0.07
N HIS A 191 24.14 16.25 0.97
CA HIS A 191 25.58 16.46 1.02
C HIS A 191 26.24 16.05 -0.29
N LYS A 192 27.27 16.81 -0.71
CA LYS A 192 27.96 16.59 -1.99
C LYS A 192 28.57 15.20 -2.09
N ASP A 193 29.12 14.68 -1.00
CA ASP A 193 29.73 13.35 -0.95
C ASP A 193 28.68 12.25 -1.15
N THR A 194 27.54 12.35 -0.45
CA THR A 194 26.40 11.44 -0.62
C THR A 194 25.88 11.49 -2.06
N MET A 195 25.80 12.69 -2.65
CA MET A 195 25.38 12.84 -4.05
C MET A 195 26.37 12.21 -5.03
N GLN A 196 27.68 12.38 -4.81
CA GLN A 196 28.72 11.75 -5.62
C GLN A 196 28.68 10.22 -5.50
N GLN A 197 28.46 9.71 -4.29
CA GLN A 197 28.28 8.28 -4.06
C GLN A 197 27.09 7.71 -4.85
N TRP A 198 25.94 8.38 -4.82
CA TRP A 198 24.78 7.94 -5.58
C TRP A 198 25.00 8.02 -7.10
N PHE A 199 25.74 9.04 -7.56
CA PHE A 199 26.13 9.14 -8.97
C PHE A 199 26.97 7.93 -9.40
N MET A 200 27.99 7.58 -8.62
CA MET A 200 28.83 6.40 -8.86
C MET A 200 28.04 5.10 -8.80
N ALA A 201 27.13 4.98 -7.82
CA ALA A 201 26.27 3.80 -7.66
C ALA A 201 25.31 3.61 -8.85
N SER A 202 24.87 4.70 -9.48
CA SER A 202 23.94 4.68 -10.61
C SER A 202 24.62 4.46 -11.98
N ALA A 203 25.94 4.29 -12.02
CA ALA A 203 26.64 3.98 -13.27
C ALA A 203 26.20 2.61 -13.82
N PRO A 204 26.21 2.40 -15.15
CA PRO A 204 25.82 1.13 -15.76
C PRO A 204 26.80 0.02 -15.38
N ASN A 205 26.47 -0.75 -14.34
CA ASN A 205 27.24 -1.89 -13.87
C ASN A 205 26.32 -3.00 -13.35
N LEU A 206 26.80 -4.24 -13.41
CA LEU A 206 26.14 -5.33 -12.69
C LEU A 206 26.57 -5.27 -11.23
N PRO A 207 25.65 -5.54 -10.29
CA PRO A 207 26.01 -5.68 -8.89
C PRO A 207 27.00 -6.86 -8.73
N PRO A 208 27.88 -6.81 -7.72
CA PRO A 208 28.86 -7.87 -7.48
C PRO A 208 28.16 -9.20 -7.23
N SER A 209 28.80 -10.34 -7.57
CA SER A 209 28.22 -11.67 -7.40
C SER A 209 27.85 -12.04 -5.96
N SER A 210 28.36 -11.30 -4.97
CA SER A 210 28.01 -11.42 -3.55
C SER A 210 26.71 -10.71 -3.17
N SER A 211 26.17 -9.87 -4.06
CA SER A 211 24.91 -9.17 -3.88
C SER A 211 23.72 -10.07 -4.24
N SER A 212 22.64 -9.99 -3.47
CA SER A 212 21.36 -10.64 -3.79
C SER A 212 20.51 -9.85 -4.79
N MET A 213 21.07 -8.81 -5.41
CA MET A 213 20.37 -7.94 -6.34
C MET A 213 20.41 -8.53 -7.75
N HIS A 214 19.25 -8.85 -8.31
CA HIS A 214 19.08 -9.40 -9.64
C HIS A 214 17.75 -8.94 -10.24
N LEU A 215 17.58 -9.08 -11.56
CA LEU A 215 16.27 -8.95 -12.18
C LEU A 215 15.30 -9.99 -11.60
N PRO A 216 14.00 -9.70 -11.51
CA PRO A 216 13.03 -10.67 -11.04
C PRO A 216 13.12 -11.96 -11.88
N PRO A 217 12.83 -13.13 -11.31
CA PRO A 217 12.60 -14.34 -12.11
C PRO A 217 11.24 -14.25 -12.80
N LYS A 218 11.05 -15.03 -13.88
CA LYS A 218 9.77 -15.18 -14.56
C LYS A 218 8.68 -15.64 -13.59
N ASN A 219 7.55 -14.96 -13.54
CA ASN A 219 6.42 -15.25 -12.66
C ASN A 219 5.59 -16.43 -13.19
N PRO A 220 5.57 -17.59 -12.50
CA PRO A 220 4.79 -18.75 -12.94
C PRO A 220 3.29 -18.66 -12.63
N PHE A 221 2.85 -17.62 -11.90
CA PHE A 221 1.47 -17.47 -11.44
C PHE A 221 0.59 -16.61 -12.35
N ILE A 222 1.12 -16.11 -13.47
CA ILE A 222 0.32 -15.35 -14.42
C ILE A 222 -0.68 -16.31 -15.07
N PRO A 223 -2.00 -16.07 -14.92
CA PRO A 223 -3.01 -16.98 -15.43
C PRO A 223 -3.01 -16.98 -16.96
N ALA A 224 -2.85 -18.17 -17.55
CA ALA A 224 -2.90 -18.36 -19.00
C ALA A 224 -4.23 -18.98 -19.48
N GLN A 225 -4.97 -19.63 -18.58
CA GLN A 225 -6.19 -20.35 -18.90
C GLN A 225 -7.39 -19.73 -18.19
N PHE A 226 -8.22 -19.04 -18.98
CA PHE A 226 -9.45 -18.41 -18.49
C PHE A 226 -10.72 -19.06 -19.06
N SER A 227 -10.60 -20.29 -19.57
CA SER A 227 -11.76 -21.02 -20.03
C SER A 227 -12.72 -21.31 -18.87
N LEU A 228 -13.99 -20.98 -19.06
CA LEU A 228 -15.03 -21.35 -18.11
C LEU A 228 -15.19 -22.87 -18.12
N LYS A 229 -15.29 -23.48 -16.94
CA LYS A 229 -15.69 -24.88 -16.84
C LYS A 229 -17.11 -25.01 -17.41
N PRO A 230 -17.40 -26.08 -18.18
CA PRO A 230 -18.76 -26.31 -18.65
C PRO A 230 -19.69 -26.43 -17.45
N LEU A 231 -20.89 -25.86 -17.59
CA LEU A 231 -21.93 -26.03 -16.58
C LEU A 231 -22.25 -27.54 -16.44
N PRO A 232 -22.46 -28.05 -15.22
CA PRO A 232 -22.96 -29.40 -15.02
C PRO A 232 -24.28 -29.60 -15.78
N LEU A 233 -24.49 -30.79 -16.36
CA LEU A 233 -25.72 -31.12 -17.10
C LEU A 233 -27.01 -30.93 -16.25
N ASP A 234 -26.88 -31.06 -14.93
CA ASP A 234 -27.98 -30.89 -13.97
C ASP A 234 -28.42 -29.42 -13.79
N ASP A 235 -27.53 -28.46 -14.08
CA ASP A 235 -27.78 -27.03 -13.90
C ASP A 235 -28.39 -26.38 -15.16
N SER A 236 -28.25 -26.99 -16.36
CA SER A 236 -28.58 -26.30 -17.62
C SER A 236 -30.07 -26.18 -17.96
N HIS A 237 -31.01 -26.72 -17.16
CA HIS A 237 -32.43 -26.77 -17.54
C HIS A 237 -33.45 -26.50 -16.43
N HIS A 238 -33.05 -26.13 -15.21
CA HIS A 238 -34.03 -25.86 -14.16
C HIS A 238 -34.54 -24.40 -14.24
N PRO A 239 -35.85 -24.15 -14.40
CA PRO A 239 -36.40 -22.80 -14.61
C PRO A 239 -36.20 -21.85 -13.43
N LEU A 240 -35.87 -22.37 -12.24
CA LEU A 240 -35.58 -21.57 -11.06
C LEU A 240 -34.10 -21.22 -10.90
N LEU A 241 -33.18 -21.76 -11.72
CA LEU A 241 -31.76 -21.43 -11.58
C LEU A 241 -31.56 -19.92 -11.85
N HIS A 242 -30.79 -19.26 -10.98
CA HIS A 242 -30.59 -17.80 -10.96
C HIS A 242 -31.84 -16.95 -10.65
N CYS A 243 -33.00 -17.56 -10.35
CA CYS A 243 -34.14 -16.80 -9.87
C CYS A 243 -33.92 -16.30 -8.43
N SER A 244 -34.36 -15.07 -8.17
CA SER A 244 -34.48 -14.54 -6.82
C SER A 244 -35.75 -15.06 -6.15
N LEU A 245 -35.58 -15.61 -4.96
CA LEU A 245 -36.62 -16.14 -4.10
C LEU A 245 -36.62 -15.37 -2.77
N LYS A 246 -37.76 -15.36 -2.09
CA LYS A 246 -37.88 -14.85 -0.72
C LYS A 246 -38.01 -16.04 0.24
N LEU A 247 -36.96 -16.33 1.00
CA LEU A 247 -36.95 -17.43 1.96
C LEU A 247 -37.56 -17.03 3.27
N CYS A 248 -38.40 -17.88 3.86
CA CYS A 248 -38.83 -17.76 5.24
C CYS A 248 -38.04 -18.76 6.09
N ILE A 249 -37.12 -18.28 6.92
CA ILE A 249 -36.36 -19.11 7.85
C ILE A 249 -36.96 -18.92 9.25
N SER A 250 -37.30 -20.02 9.93
CA SER A 250 -37.78 -19.98 11.30
C SER A 250 -36.59 -20.14 12.26
N VAL A 251 -36.26 -19.09 13.00
CA VAL A 251 -35.21 -19.11 14.03
C VAL A 251 -35.91 -19.09 15.40
N GLY A 252 -36.03 -20.26 16.02
CA GLY A 252 -36.82 -20.43 17.24
C GLY A 252 -38.32 -20.19 17.01
N LYS A 253 -38.90 -19.22 17.75
CA LYS A 253 -40.33 -18.83 17.61
C LYS A 253 -40.58 -17.72 16.58
N LYS A 254 -39.54 -17.13 15.99
CA LYS A 254 -39.64 -16.02 15.04
C LYS A 254 -39.41 -16.49 13.61
N LYS A 255 -40.16 -15.93 12.67
CA LYS A 255 -40.00 -16.13 11.22
C LYS A 255 -39.33 -14.90 10.62
N SER A 256 -38.19 -15.09 9.96
CA SER A 256 -37.44 -14.04 9.28
C SER A 256 -37.44 -14.32 7.78
N TRP A 257 -37.49 -13.25 6.97
CA TRP A 257 -37.55 -13.37 5.52
C TRP A 257 -36.29 -12.82 4.86
N PHE A 258 -35.65 -13.60 4.00
CA PHE A 258 -34.39 -13.25 3.36
C PHE A 258 -34.51 -13.32 1.83
N PRO A 259 -33.96 -12.36 1.08
CA PRO A 259 -33.74 -12.52 -0.35
C PRO A 259 -32.66 -13.59 -0.59
N ALA A 260 -32.89 -14.50 -1.53
CA ALA A 260 -31.95 -15.55 -1.87
C ALA A 260 -31.97 -15.85 -3.36
N THR A 261 -30.84 -16.28 -3.90
CA THR A 261 -30.71 -16.65 -5.32
C THR A 261 -30.44 -18.15 -5.42
N VAL A 262 -31.13 -18.83 -6.32
CA VAL A 262 -30.89 -20.26 -6.60
C VAL A 262 -29.57 -20.42 -7.34
N ILE A 263 -28.61 -21.09 -6.71
CA ILE A 263 -27.26 -21.29 -7.26
C ILE A 263 -27.04 -22.69 -7.84
N LYS A 264 -27.86 -23.67 -7.44
CA LYS A 264 -27.78 -25.05 -7.95
C LYS A 264 -29.10 -25.77 -7.80
N TYR A 265 -29.42 -26.69 -8.71
CA TYR A 265 -30.51 -27.64 -8.55
C TYR A 265 -29.97 -29.08 -8.55
N ASP A 266 -30.31 -29.84 -7.51
CA ASP A 266 -30.00 -31.27 -7.40
C ASP A 266 -31.22 -32.06 -7.89
N LEU A 267 -31.14 -32.56 -9.13
CA LEU A 267 -32.19 -33.35 -9.77
C LEU A 267 -32.48 -34.65 -9.00
N THR A 268 -31.45 -35.31 -8.46
CA THR A 268 -31.59 -36.61 -7.78
C THR A 268 -32.33 -36.49 -6.45
N ARG A 269 -32.13 -35.37 -5.74
CA ARG A 269 -32.74 -35.12 -4.44
C ARG A 269 -33.95 -34.19 -4.51
N ASN A 270 -34.23 -33.61 -5.67
CA ASN A 270 -35.20 -32.53 -5.86
C ASN A 270 -34.99 -31.39 -4.84
N LYS A 271 -33.75 -30.89 -4.77
CA LYS A 271 -33.35 -29.83 -3.82
C LYS A 271 -32.74 -28.65 -4.56
N ILE A 272 -33.04 -27.45 -4.09
CA ILE A 272 -32.39 -26.21 -4.53
C ILE A 272 -31.32 -25.81 -3.50
N LEU A 273 -30.16 -25.42 -4.00
CA LEU A 273 -29.14 -24.74 -3.21
C LEU A 273 -29.31 -23.24 -3.42
N LEU A 274 -29.25 -22.50 -2.32
CA LEU A 274 -29.55 -21.07 -2.29
C LEU A 274 -28.34 -20.32 -1.73
N SER A 275 -27.99 -19.21 -2.37
CA SER A 275 -27.12 -18.20 -1.78
C SER A 275 -28.00 -17.08 -1.23
N TYR A 276 -27.81 -16.69 0.03
CA TYR A 276 -28.42 -15.50 0.60
C TYR A 276 -27.35 -14.68 1.30
N GLU A 277 -27.42 -13.37 1.15
CA GLU A 277 -26.57 -12.46 1.91
C GLU A 277 -27.22 -12.20 3.26
N ASP A 278 -26.55 -12.63 4.32
CA ASP A 278 -26.92 -12.28 5.69
C ASP A 278 -26.30 -10.90 5.97
N GLU A 279 -27.09 -9.83 5.82
CA GLU A 279 -26.60 -8.44 5.98
C GLU A 279 -25.97 -8.19 7.36
N GLU A 280 -26.20 -9.07 8.35
CA GLU A 280 -25.64 -8.98 9.70
C GLU A 280 -24.23 -9.60 9.86
N LYS A 281 -23.68 -10.30 8.86
CA LYS A 281 -22.36 -10.96 8.95
C LYS A 281 -21.20 -10.21 8.30
N LYS A 282 -21.23 -8.88 8.32
CA LYS A 282 -20.09 -8.04 7.90
C LYS A 282 -19.02 -7.79 8.97
N MET A 283 -19.10 -8.40 10.16
CA MET A 283 -18.13 -8.18 11.24
C MET A 283 -17.76 -9.48 11.95
N ALA A 284 -16.93 -10.30 11.31
CA ALA A 284 -16.06 -11.26 12.00
C ALA A 284 -14.96 -11.69 11.02
N TYR A 285 -13.96 -10.83 10.84
CA TYR A 285 -12.67 -11.29 10.32
C TYR A 285 -11.92 -12.02 11.44
N PRO A 286 -11.19 -13.11 11.14
CA PRO A 286 -10.25 -13.73 12.06
C PRO A 286 -9.06 -12.82 12.40
#